data_AF-A0A1J3F7Y4-F1
#
_entry.id   AF-A0A1J3F7Y4-F1
#
_cell.length_a   1.000
_cell.length_b   1.000
_cell.length_c   1.000
_cell.angle_alpha   90.00
_cell.angle_beta   90.00
_cell.angle_gamma   90.00
#
_symmetry.space_group_name_H-M   'P 1'
#
loop_
_entity.id
_entity.type
_entity.pdbx_description
1 polymer ?
#
loop_
_entity_poly.entity_id
_entity_poly.type
_entity_poly.pdbx_seq_one_letter_code
_entity_poly.pdbx_strand_id
1 'polypeptide(L)'
;FVKYFDIGAAAGAGCFDREFTAVYTEDCSVFEKCSRCKFVGYCSAEWQKSEWRRDKISLKPREVIFPYDEFVDYFNWDNQELAPCGLMNCGNSCFANVILQCLSWTRPLVAYLLENGHKRECMHDNDWCFFCEFQTHVERASQSRFPFSPMNIISRLTNIGGTLGYGRQEDAHEFMRYAIDMMQSVCLDEFGGEKMTPPCCQETTLIQYIFGGLLQSQVQCTVCSNVSDQYEN
;
A
#
# COMPACT_ATOMS: atom_id res chain seq x y z
N PHE A 1 21.45 -7.24 7.52
CA PHE A 1 20.87 -8.33 8.33
C PHE A 1 19.74 -8.95 7.54
N VAL A 2 20.05 -10.03 6.82
CA VAL A 2 19.14 -10.74 5.92
C VAL A 2 18.45 -11.84 6.72
N LYS A 3 17.12 -11.91 6.68
CA LYS A 3 16.38 -13.13 7.03
C LYS A 3 15.60 -13.56 5.81
N TYR A 4 16.09 -14.64 5.20
CA TYR A 4 15.39 -15.44 4.20
C TYR A 4 14.05 -15.93 4.76
N PHE A 5 12.99 -15.82 3.97
CA PHE A 5 11.82 -16.69 4.08
C PHE A 5 11.57 -17.30 2.70
N ASP A 6 11.88 -18.59 2.59
CA ASP A 6 11.47 -19.45 1.47
C ASP A 6 9.94 -19.52 1.42
N ILE A 7 9.34 -19.21 0.27
CA ILE A 7 7.96 -19.64 -0.04
C ILE A 7 7.94 -20.18 -1.46
N GLY A 8 7.74 -21.49 -1.55
CA GLY A 8 7.61 -22.23 -2.79
C GLY A 8 6.44 -21.76 -3.65
N ALA A 9 6.70 -21.76 -4.96
CA ALA A 9 5.81 -21.40 -6.05
C ALA A 9 4.53 -22.25 -6.11
N ALA A 10 3.41 -21.61 -6.44
CA ALA A 10 2.33 -22.22 -7.20
C ALA A 10 1.54 -21.12 -7.93
N ALA A 11 1.73 -21.05 -9.25
CA ALA A 11 0.96 -20.23 -10.17
C ALA A 11 -0.47 -20.80 -10.37
N GLY A 12 -1.45 -19.94 -10.67
CA GLY A 12 -2.77 -20.39 -11.13
C GLY A 12 -3.84 -19.30 -11.08
N ALA A 13 -4.36 -18.96 -12.26
CA ALA A 13 -5.30 -17.89 -12.55
C ALA A 13 -6.72 -18.05 -11.96
N GLY A 14 -7.41 -16.91 -11.82
CA GLY A 14 -8.78 -16.76 -12.32
C GLY A 14 -9.95 -16.93 -11.35
N CYS A 15 -10.80 -15.91 -11.38
CA CYS A 15 -12.22 -15.85 -11.02
C CYS A 15 -12.64 -15.78 -9.55
N PHE A 16 -13.46 -14.76 -9.30
CA PHE A 16 -14.38 -14.61 -8.19
C PHE A 16 -15.12 -15.92 -7.90
N ASP A 17 -15.04 -16.38 -6.64
CA ASP A 17 -16.17 -16.97 -5.96
C ASP A 17 -16.04 -16.75 -4.44
N ARG A 18 -17.10 -16.18 -3.85
CA ARG A 18 -17.28 -16.05 -2.40
C ARG A 18 -17.60 -17.44 -1.83
N GLU A 19 -16.59 -18.28 -1.66
CA GLU A 19 -16.75 -19.51 -0.88
C GLU A 19 -15.95 -19.46 0.41
N PHE A 20 -16.68 -19.64 1.51
CA PHE A 20 -16.17 -19.87 2.85
C PHE A 20 -15.08 -20.94 2.81
N THR A 21 -13.92 -20.66 3.40
CA THR A 21 -12.96 -21.73 3.65
C THR A 21 -13.45 -22.51 4.88
N ALA A 22 -14.32 -23.50 4.65
CA ALA A 22 -14.69 -24.47 5.66
C ALA A 22 -13.51 -25.44 5.84
N VAL A 23 -13.00 -25.57 7.07
CA VAL A 23 -12.13 -26.69 7.41
C VAL A 23 -13.05 -27.88 7.60
N TYR A 24 -13.02 -28.84 6.68
CA TYR A 24 -13.92 -29.99 6.71
C TYR A 24 -13.48 -31.02 7.75
N THR A 25 -14.39 -31.41 8.62
CA THR A 25 -14.41 -32.73 9.26
C THR A 25 -15.69 -33.43 8.78
N GLU A 26 -15.61 -34.70 8.39
CA GLU A 26 -16.65 -35.43 7.66
C GLU A 26 -18.03 -35.53 8.37
N ASP A 27 -18.16 -35.09 9.63
CA ASP A 27 -19.35 -35.26 10.47
C ASP A 27 -20.12 -33.97 10.82
N CYS A 28 -19.93 -32.86 10.09
CA CYS A 28 -20.47 -31.56 10.51
C CYS A 28 -21.38 -30.89 9.47
N SER A 29 -22.63 -30.65 9.85
CA SER A 29 -23.69 -30.08 9.00
C SER A 29 -24.01 -28.60 9.26
N VAL A 30 -23.47 -28.01 10.34
CA VAL A 30 -23.72 -26.61 10.74
C VAL A 30 -22.40 -25.97 11.18
N PHE A 31 -22.10 -24.79 10.62
CA PHE A 31 -20.89 -24.03 10.92
C PHE A 31 -21.25 -22.68 11.56
N GLU A 32 -20.60 -22.36 12.67
CA GLU A 32 -20.62 -21.01 13.25
C GLU A 32 -19.40 -20.21 12.76
N LYS A 33 -19.61 -18.92 12.49
CA LYS A 33 -18.50 -18.04 12.08
C LYS A 33 -17.52 -17.87 13.24
N CYS A 34 -16.24 -17.98 12.93
CA CYS A 34 -15.16 -17.70 13.85
C CYS A 34 -15.36 -16.33 14.51
N SER A 35 -15.42 -16.31 15.83
CA SER A 35 -15.59 -15.07 16.60
C SER A 35 -14.44 -14.07 16.45
N ARG A 36 -13.30 -14.49 15.89
CA ARG A 36 -12.12 -13.63 15.66
C ARG A 36 -12.00 -13.12 14.23
N CYS A 37 -11.88 -14.01 13.25
CA CYS A 37 -11.68 -13.59 11.86
C CYS A 37 -12.99 -13.44 11.07
N LYS A 38 -14.11 -14.03 11.51
CA LYS A 38 -15.40 -14.07 10.78
C LYS A 38 -15.38 -14.77 9.41
N PHE A 39 -14.21 -15.23 8.93
CA PHE A 39 -14.01 -15.83 7.61
C PHE A 39 -13.95 -17.37 7.62
N VAL A 40 -13.61 -17.99 8.75
CA VAL A 40 -13.56 -19.47 8.92
C VAL A 40 -14.80 -19.93 9.68
N GLY A 41 -15.41 -21.03 9.23
CA GLY A 41 -16.51 -21.69 9.91
C GLY A 41 -16.02 -22.83 10.81
N TYR A 42 -16.50 -22.88 12.05
CA TYR A 42 -16.20 -23.94 13.00
C TYR A 42 -17.49 -24.65 13.43
N CYS A 43 -17.42 -25.97 13.59
CA CYS A 43 -18.51 -26.80 14.07
C CYS A 43 -18.91 -26.51 15.53
N SER A 44 -17.97 -25.99 16.33
CA SER A 44 -18.24 -25.57 17.70
C SER A 44 -17.18 -24.56 18.18
N ALA A 45 -17.53 -23.81 19.22
CA ALA A 45 -16.60 -22.89 19.89
C ALA A 45 -15.39 -23.61 20.54
N GLU A 46 -15.55 -24.89 20.89
CA GLU A 46 -14.48 -25.73 21.44
C GLU A 46 -13.48 -26.13 20.36
N TRP A 47 -13.99 -26.50 19.18
CA TRP A 47 -13.18 -26.82 18.01
C TRP A 47 -12.44 -25.59 17.48
N GLN A 48 -13.08 -24.42 17.50
CA GLN A 48 -12.40 -23.15 17.25
C GLN A 48 -11.22 -22.96 18.21
N LYS A 49 -11.39 -23.21 19.52
CA LYS A 49 -10.30 -23.00 20.50
C LYS A 49 -9.13 -23.96 20.28
N SER A 50 -9.39 -25.21 19.88
CA SER A 50 -8.34 -26.22 19.66
C SER A 50 -7.57 -25.98 18.37
N GLU A 51 -8.27 -25.69 17.26
CA GLU A 51 -7.65 -25.62 15.94
C GLU A 51 -7.27 -24.20 15.52
N TRP A 52 -7.83 -23.14 16.13
CA TRP A 52 -7.51 -21.74 15.79
C TRP A 52 -6.01 -21.43 15.77
N ARG A 53 -5.21 -22.01 16.67
CA ARG A 53 -3.76 -21.77 16.67
C ARG A 53 -3.05 -22.30 15.43
N ARG A 54 -3.58 -23.36 14.82
CA ARG A 54 -3.10 -23.97 13.58
C ARG A 54 -3.76 -23.28 12.38
N ASP A 55 -5.06 -23.06 12.43
CA ASP A 55 -5.84 -22.47 11.34
C ASP A 55 -5.53 -20.99 11.10
N LYS A 56 -5.16 -20.24 12.14
CA LYS A 56 -4.67 -18.85 11.98
C LYS A 56 -3.39 -18.77 11.16
N ILE A 57 -2.63 -19.87 11.07
CA ILE A 57 -1.38 -19.95 10.31
C ILE A 57 -1.69 -20.28 8.83
N SER A 58 -2.78 -21.03 8.58
CA SER A 58 -3.31 -21.36 7.25
C SER A 58 -4.34 -20.37 6.72
N LEU A 59 -4.81 -19.41 7.54
CA LEU A 59 -5.41 -18.14 7.12
C LEU A 59 -4.34 -17.29 6.43
N LYS A 60 -3.83 -17.77 5.28
CA LYS A 60 -3.17 -16.92 4.32
C LYS A 60 -4.21 -15.88 3.87
N PRO A 61 -3.87 -14.58 3.79
CA PRO A 61 -4.67 -13.66 3.00
C PRO A 61 -4.75 -14.28 1.61
N ARG A 62 -5.93 -14.76 1.20
CA ARG A 62 -6.09 -15.27 -0.16
C ARG A 62 -6.04 -14.14 -1.19
N GLU A 63 -6.13 -12.89 -0.74
CA GLU A 63 -5.98 -11.71 -1.58
C GLU A 63 -4.75 -10.93 -1.11
N VAL A 64 -3.60 -11.30 -1.65
CA VAL A 64 -2.43 -10.44 -1.68
C VAL A 64 -2.66 -9.45 -2.82
N ILE A 65 -2.65 -8.15 -2.53
CA ILE A 65 -2.93 -7.11 -3.54
C ILE A 65 -1.76 -6.99 -4.50
N PHE A 66 -0.55 -6.86 -3.95
CA PHE A 66 0.68 -6.80 -4.69
C PHE A 66 1.57 -7.98 -4.32
N PRO A 67 1.96 -8.85 -5.27
CA PRO A 67 2.86 -9.97 -4.99
C PRO A 67 4.21 -9.49 -4.43
N TYR A 68 4.64 -10.07 -3.30
CA TYR A 68 5.86 -9.61 -2.63
C TYR A 68 7.13 -9.95 -3.43
N ASP A 69 7.12 -11.05 -4.17
CA ASP A 69 8.19 -11.45 -5.10
C ASP A 69 8.38 -10.42 -6.22
N GLU A 70 7.30 -9.94 -6.82
CA GLU A 70 7.34 -8.85 -7.79
C GLU A 70 7.90 -7.55 -7.17
N PHE A 71 7.54 -7.26 -5.91
CA PHE A 71 8.11 -6.11 -5.19
C PHE A 71 9.63 -6.25 -4.99
N VAL A 72 10.11 -7.45 -4.67
CA VAL A 72 11.55 -7.71 -4.48
C VAL A 72 12.32 -7.47 -5.78
N ASP A 73 11.73 -7.78 -6.95
CA ASP A 73 12.34 -7.46 -8.25
C ASP A 73 12.47 -5.95 -8.44
N TYR A 74 11.43 -5.17 -8.12
CA TYR A 74 11.47 -3.70 -8.16
C TYR A 74 12.42 -3.09 -7.12
N PHE A 75 12.51 -3.67 -5.94
CA PHE A 75 13.43 -3.21 -4.90
C PHE A 75 14.90 -3.40 -5.33
N ASN A 76 15.19 -4.53 -5.99
CA ASN A 76 16.51 -4.85 -6.52
C ASN A 76 16.73 -4.33 -7.94
N TRP A 77 15.80 -3.55 -8.49
CA TRP A 77 15.85 -3.03 -9.84
C TRP A 77 17.17 -2.30 -10.11
N ASP A 78 17.97 -2.87 -11.02
CA ASP A 78 19.33 -2.44 -11.33
C ASP A 78 19.38 -1.98 -12.78
N ASN A 79 18.80 -0.81 -13.07
CA ASN A 79 18.82 -0.23 -14.40
C ASN A 79 18.90 1.30 -14.42
N GLN A 80 19.34 1.79 -15.59
CA GLN A 80 20.30 2.86 -15.86
C GLN A 80 20.04 4.29 -15.38
N GLU A 81 21.15 4.96 -15.02
CA GLU A 81 21.46 6.40 -15.16
C GLU A 81 20.26 7.37 -15.27
N LEU A 82 19.36 7.36 -14.30
CA LEU A 82 18.42 8.46 -14.14
C LEU A 82 19.24 9.74 -13.93
N ALA A 83 19.25 10.61 -14.93
CA ALA A 83 19.94 11.87 -14.81
C ALA A 83 19.13 12.78 -13.87
N PRO A 84 19.78 13.44 -12.90
CA PRO A 84 19.07 14.39 -12.05
C PRO A 84 18.53 15.55 -12.90
N CYS A 85 17.26 15.89 -12.67
CA CYS A 85 16.63 17.05 -13.29
C CYS A 85 15.92 17.90 -12.22
N GLY A 86 15.92 19.22 -12.43
CA GLY A 86 15.28 20.15 -11.50
C GLY A 86 13.76 20.25 -11.69
N LEU A 87 13.08 20.89 -10.74
CA LEU A 87 11.70 21.33 -10.89
C LEU A 87 11.61 22.85 -10.79
N MET A 88 10.86 23.45 -11.70
CA MET A 88 10.58 24.88 -11.64
C MET A 88 9.68 25.18 -10.44
N ASN A 89 9.97 26.26 -9.72
CA ASN A 89 9.11 26.73 -8.63
C ASN A 89 7.91 27.48 -9.23
N CYS A 90 6.71 26.97 -8.99
CA CYS A 90 5.47 27.41 -9.61
C CYS A 90 4.56 28.08 -8.56
N GLY A 91 5.03 29.19 -7.99
CA GLY A 91 4.30 29.96 -6.99
C GLY A 91 4.33 29.30 -5.61
N ASN A 92 5.46 29.42 -4.91
CA ASN A 92 5.71 28.83 -3.59
C ASN A 92 5.62 27.30 -3.55
N SER A 93 5.79 26.62 -4.69
CA SER A 93 5.64 25.15 -4.80
C SER A 93 6.87 24.37 -4.32
N CYS A 94 7.84 25.00 -3.65
CA CYS A 94 9.09 24.35 -3.26
C CYS A 94 8.87 23.20 -2.26
N PHE A 95 7.86 23.29 -1.39
CA PHE A 95 7.47 22.21 -0.46
C PHE A 95 7.05 20.93 -1.21
N ALA A 96 6.33 21.08 -2.34
CA ALA A 96 5.95 19.95 -3.17
C ALA A 96 7.12 19.47 -4.04
N ASN A 97 7.93 20.39 -4.57
CA ASN A 97 9.08 20.05 -5.40
C ASN A 97 10.07 19.14 -4.66
N VAL A 98 10.35 19.40 -3.37
CA VAL A 98 11.26 18.54 -2.59
C VAL A 98 10.70 17.12 -2.44
N ILE A 99 9.40 16.98 -2.15
CA ILE A 99 8.77 15.67 -1.99
C ILE A 99 8.67 14.92 -3.32
N LEU A 100 8.28 15.59 -4.41
CA LEU A 100 8.23 14.97 -5.73
C LEU A 100 9.61 14.45 -6.16
N GLN A 101 10.68 15.18 -5.84
CA GLN A 101 12.05 14.71 -6.04
C GLN A 101 12.36 13.50 -5.17
N CYS A 102 12.06 13.53 -3.86
CA CYS A 102 12.29 12.39 -2.98
C CYS A 102 11.58 11.12 -3.48
N LEU A 103 10.30 11.21 -3.83
CA LEU A 103 9.53 10.08 -4.37
C LEU A 103 10.08 9.60 -5.72
N SER A 104 10.50 10.52 -6.59
CA SER A 104 11.10 10.20 -7.91
C SER A 104 12.50 9.56 -7.82
N TRP A 105 13.05 9.46 -6.61
CA TRP A 105 14.30 8.75 -6.32
C TRP A 105 14.08 7.52 -5.42
N THR A 106 12.83 7.19 -5.08
CA THR A 106 12.49 5.94 -4.38
C THR A 106 12.47 4.78 -5.38
N ARG A 107 13.58 4.03 -5.43
CA ARG A 107 13.84 2.95 -6.41
C ARG A 107 12.65 2.04 -6.73
N PRO A 108 12.04 1.32 -5.76
CA PRO A 108 10.94 0.39 -6.07
C PRO A 108 9.71 1.11 -6.66
N LEU A 109 9.43 2.33 -6.22
CA LEU A 109 8.32 3.12 -6.75
C LEU A 109 8.56 3.51 -8.21
N VAL A 110 9.77 4.00 -8.50
CA VAL A 110 10.17 4.43 -9.84
C VAL A 110 10.26 3.25 -10.80
N ALA A 111 10.81 2.13 -10.35
CA ALA A 111 10.90 0.89 -11.13
C ALA A 111 9.51 0.43 -11.58
N TYR A 112 8.58 0.30 -10.64
CA TYR A 112 7.19 -0.04 -10.92
C TYR A 112 6.54 0.93 -11.91
N LEU A 113 6.70 2.25 -11.69
CA LEU A 113 6.08 3.28 -12.51
C LEU A 113 6.59 3.32 -13.96
N LEU A 114 7.87 2.96 -14.18
CA LEU A 114 8.48 2.96 -15.51
C LEU A 114 8.25 1.65 -16.29
N GLU A 115 8.11 0.51 -15.61
CA GLU A 115 7.95 -0.80 -16.25
C GLU A 115 6.48 -1.20 -16.44
N ASN A 116 5.73 -1.30 -15.35
CA ASN A 116 4.32 -1.71 -15.36
C ASN A 116 3.38 -0.50 -15.41
N GLY A 117 3.54 0.41 -14.45
CA GLY A 117 2.86 1.70 -14.37
C GLY A 117 1.37 1.61 -14.04
N HIS A 118 0.94 2.38 -13.03
CA HIS A 118 -0.46 2.45 -12.60
C HIS A 118 -1.45 2.89 -13.70
N LYS A 119 -1.03 3.75 -14.64
CA LYS A 119 -1.92 4.28 -15.70
C LYS A 119 -2.68 3.21 -16.51
N ARG A 120 -2.15 1.98 -16.61
CA ARG A 120 -2.77 0.89 -17.38
C ARG A 120 -3.90 0.19 -16.63
N GLU A 121 -3.89 0.28 -15.30
CA GLU A 121 -4.78 -0.42 -14.38
C GLU A 121 -5.75 0.55 -13.69
N CYS A 122 -5.46 1.85 -13.76
CA CYS A 122 -6.24 2.91 -13.14
C CYS A 122 -7.72 2.86 -13.53
N MET A 123 -8.60 2.74 -12.53
CA MET A 123 -10.06 2.78 -12.73
C MET A 123 -10.63 4.20 -12.90
N HIS A 124 -9.79 5.23 -12.76
CA HIS A 124 -10.18 6.65 -12.82
C HIS A 124 -10.02 7.22 -14.25
N ASP A 125 -10.44 6.47 -15.28
CA ASP A 125 -10.21 6.80 -16.71
C ASP A 125 -10.68 8.21 -17.14
N ASN A 126 -11.61 8.83 -16.42
CA ASN A 126 -12.14 10.16 -16.72
C ASN A 126 -11.91 11.20 -15.62
N ASP A 127 -11.32 10.82 -14.49
CA ASP A 127 -11.09 11.68 -13.33
C ASP A 127 -9.59 11.88 -13.08
N TRP A 128 -9.26 12.91 -12.31
CA TRP A 128 -7.87 13.19 -11.99
C TRP A 128 -7.36 12.20 -10.94
N CYS A 129 -6.30 11.45 -11.25
CA CYS A 129 -5.62 10.54 -10.34
C CYS A 129 -4.20 11.02 -10.05
N PHE A 130 -3.89 11.23 -8.76
CA PHE A 130 -2.54 11.65 -8.34
C PHE A 130 -1.48 10.65 -8.79
N PHE A 131 -1.73 9.35 -8.68
CA PHE A 131 -0.73 8.33 -9.01
C PHE A 131 -0.43 8.29 -10.53
N CYS A 132 -1.45 8.52 -11.37
CA CYS A 132 -1.28 8.70 -12.82
C CYS A 132 -0.44 9.94 -13.17
N GLU A 133 -0.70 11.07 -12.51
CA GLU A 133 0.10 12.29 -12.73
C GLU A 133 1.52 12.14 -12.20
N PHE A 134 1.70 11.43 -11.09
CA PHE A 134 3.01 11.12 -10.55
C PHE A 134 3.78 10.18 -11.47
N GLN A 135 3.14 9.19 -12.08
CA GLN A 135 3.75 8.39 -13.15
C GLN A 135 4.20 9.27 -14.32
N THR A 136 3.35 10.18 -14.82
CA THR A 136 3.74 11.16 -15.87
C THR A 136 4.94 12.00 -15.44
N HIS A 137 5.00 12.40 -14.16
CA HIS A 137 6.11 13.15 -13.61
C HIS A 137 7.41 12.34 -13.65
N VAL A 138 7.39 11.08 -13.22
CA VAL A 138 8.55 10.17 -13.22
C VAL A 138 9.02 9.87 -14.64
N GLU A 139 8.10 9.59 -15.57
CA GLU A 139 8.38 9.40 -17.00
C GLU A 139 9.07 10.64 -17.60
N ARG A 140 8.61 11.84 -17.24
CA ARG A 140 9.23 13.09 -17.70
C ARG A 140 10.59 13.32 -17.04
N ALA A 141 10.72 13.03 -15.75
CA ALA A 141 11.95 13.19 -15.00
C ALA A 141 13.07 12.28 -15.53
N SER A 142 12.75 11.05 -15.93
CA SER A 142 13.72 10.10 -16.49
C SER A 142 14.26 10.51 -17.87
N GLN A 143 13.51 11.33 -18.62
CA GLN A 143 13.87 11.77 -19.97
C GLN A 143 14.43 13.20 -20.03
N SER A 144 14.26 13.98 -18.95
CA SER A 144 14.60 15.40 -18.94
C SER A 144 16.00 15.65 -18.38
N ARG A 145 16.76 16.54 -19.02
CA ARG A 145 18.02 17.11 -18.47
C ARG A 145 17.87 18.53 -17.95
N PHE A 146 16.73 19.15 -18.20
CA PHE A 146 16.43 20.53 -17.84
C PHE A 146 15.28 20.58 -16.83
N PRO A 147 15.22 21.64 -16.00
CA PRO A 147 14.12 21.80 -15.07
C PRO A 147 12.78 21.90 -15.78
N PHE A 148 11.73 21.32 -15.20
CA PHE A 148 10.37 21.40 -15.74
C PHE A 148 9.32 21.72 -14.67
N SER A 149 8.13 22.15 -15.11
CA SER A 149 7.02 22.49 -14.21
C SER A 149 6.19 21.24 -13.89
N PRO A 150 5.97 20.92 -12.59
CA PRO A 150 5.08 19.85 -12.16
C PRO A 150 3.60 20.29 -12.09
N MET A 151 3.14 21.11 -13.04
CA MET A 151 1.87 21.83 -12.94
C MET A 151 0.63 20.95 -12.88
N ASN A 152 0.67 19.74 -13.45
CA ASN A 152 -0.43 18.78 -13.39
C ASN A 152 -0.76 18.35 -11.94
N ILE A 153 0.25 18.40 -11.05
CA ILE A 153 0.10 18.08 -9.63
C ILE A 153 -0.17 19.38 -8.85
N ILE A 154 0.65 20.41 -9.08
CA ILE A 154 0.59 21.67 -8.31
C ILE A 154 -0.74 22.41 -8.48
N SER A 155 -1.38 22.35 -9.65
CA SER A 155 -2.69 22.98 -9.86
C SER A 155 -3.85 22.24 -9.16
N ARG A 156 -3.60 21.04 -8.63
CA ARG A 156 -4.58 20.15 -7.99
C ARG A 156 -4.30 19.90 -6.51
N LEU A 157 -3.52 20.77 -5.86
CA LEU A 157 -3.16 20.63 -4.44
C LEU A 157 -4.37 20.45 -3.52
N THR A 158 -5.47 21.14 -3.78
CA THR A 158 -6.73 21.01 -3.03
C THR A 158 -7.35 19.61 -3.13
N ASN A 159 -7.10 18.88 -4.22
CA ASN A 159 -7.56 17.51 -4.42
C ASN A 159 -6.65 16.50 -3.68
N ILE A 160 -5.41 16.89 -3.38
CA ILE A 160 -4.42 16.07 -2.67
C ILE A 160 -4.64 16.21 -1.17
N GLY A 161 -4.75 17.44 -0.68
CA GLY A 161 -5.10 17.76 0.70
C GLY A 161 -6.01 18.98 0.71
N GLY A 162 -7.19 18.88 1.31
CA GLY A 162 -8.19 19.95 1.30
C GLY A 162 -7.72 21.27 1.94
N THR A 163 -6.68 21.22 2.76
CA THR A 163 -6.02 22.36 3.41
C THR A 163 -4.99 23.05 2.51
N LEU A 164 -4.42 22.30 1.55
CA LEU A 164 -3.33 22.76 0.69
C LEU A 164 -3.87 23.68 -0.41
N GLY A 165 -3.25 24.85 -0.57
CA GLY A 165 -3.62 25.83 -1.58
C GLY A 165 -2.52 26.13 -2.58
N TYR A 166 -2.89 26.21 -3.87
CA TYR A 166 -1.99 26.74 -4.89
C TYR A 166 -1.54 28.17 -4.57
N GLY A 167 -0.25 28.46 -4.74
CA GLY A 167 0.34 29.79 -4.51
C GLY A 167 0.74 30.08 -3.05
N ARG A 168 0.40 29.19 -2.11
CA ARG A 168 0.74 29.31 -0.68
C ARG A 168 1.99 28.51 -0.34
N GLN A 169 2.68 28.93 0.71
CA GLN A 169 3.67 28.06 1.36
C GLN A 169 2.93 27.08 2.24
N GLU A 170 3.28 25.81 2.15
CA GLU A 170 2.66 24.70 2.90
C GLU A 170 3.76 23.81 3.50
N ASP A 171 3.38 22.90 4.40
CA ASP A 171 4.31 21.94 5.00
C ASP A 171 4.61 20.78 4.03
N ALA A 172 5.90 20.53 3.76
CA ALA A 172 6.34 19.45 2.89
C ALA A 172 5.97 18.06 3.45
N HIS A 173 6.00 17.88 4.77
CA HIS A 173 5.63 16.63 5.40
C HIS A 173 4.12 16.37 5.27
N GLU A 174 3.29 17.40 5.42
CA GLU A 174 1.84 17.28 5.19
C GLU A 174 1.54 16.88 3.74
N PHE A 175 2.20 17.53 2.77
CA PHE A 175 2.08 17.14 1.36
C PHE A 175 2.55 15.69 1.11
N MET A 176 3.66 15.27 1.71
CA MET A 176 4.16 13.89 1.60
C MET A 176 3.15 12.87 2.12
N ARG A 177 2.57 13.13 3.28
CA ARG A 177 1.55 12.26 3.87
C ARG A 177 0.36 12.12 2.92
N TYR A 178 -0.19 13.23 2.42
CA TYR A 178 -1.30 13.19 1.49
C TYR A 178 -0.96 12.48 0.16
N ALA A 179 0.24 12.70 -0.38
CA ALA A 179 0.69 12.03 -1.60
C ALA A 179 0.74 10.50 -1.44
N ILE A 180 1.28 10.00 -0.32
CA ILE A 180 1.35 8.57 -0.02
C ILE A 180 -0.05 8.00 0.25
N ASP A 181 -0.87 8.69 1.05
CA ASP A 181 -2.25 8.29 1.35
C ASP A 181 -3.09 8.18 0.05
N MET A 182 -2.91 9.12 -0.90
CA MET A 182 -3.58 9.08 -2.20
C MET A 182 -3.13 7.90 -3.07
N MET A 183 -1.81 7.62 -3.14
CA MET A 183 -1.33 6.44 -3.87
C MET A 183 -1.86 5.14 -3.25
N GLN A 184 -1.88 5.06 -1.91
CA GLN A 184 -2.44 3.91 -1.20
C GLN A 184 -3.93 3.74 -1.49
N SER A 185 -4.72 4.80 -1.37
CA SER A 185 -6.17 4.74 -1.64
C SER A 185 -6.46 4.24 -3.04
N VAL A 186 -5.72 4.74 -4.04
CA VAL A 186 -5.90 4.35 -5.43
C VAL A 186 -5.55 2.87 -5.66
N CYS A 187 -4.50 2.35 -5.03
CA CYS A 187 -4.20 0.90 -5.06
C CYS A 187 -5.32 0.03 -4.45
N LEU A 188 -6.13 0.59 -3.54
CA LEU A 188 -7.23 -0.13 -2.90
C LEU A 188 -8.55 0.00 -3.67
N ASP A 189 -8.72 1.05 -4.48
CA ASP A 189 -9.96 1.31 -5.22
C ASP A 189 -10.33 0.14 -6.16
N GLU A 190 -9.33 -0.51 -6.76
CA GLU A 190 -9.48 -1.72 -7.59
C GLU A 190 -10.12 -2.90 -6.83
N PHE A 191 -10.00 -2.89 -5.50
CA PHE A 191 -10.53 -3.90 -4.59
C PHE A 191 -11.76 -3.41 -3.81
N GLY A 192 -12.40 -2.34 -4.28
CA GLY A 192 -13.59 -1.75 -3.66
C GLY A 192 -13.30 -0.72 -2.56
N GLY A 193 -12.04 -0.30 -2.42
CA GLY A 193 -11.57 0.74 -1.51
C GLY A 193 -11.35 0.26 -0.07
N GLU A 194 -10.75 1.14 0.73
CA GLU A 194 -10.28 0.88 2.10
C GLU A 194 -11.32 0.22 3.02
N LYS A 195 -12.61 0.57 2.88
CA LYS A 195 -13.68 0.00 3.72
C LYS A 195 -14.02 -1.45 3.38
N MET A 196 -13.79 -1.86 2.14
CA MET A 196 -14.11 -3.21 1.65
C MET A 196 -12.91 -4.14 1.74
N THR A 197 -11.69 -3.60 1.66
CA THR A 197 -10.45 -4.38 1.75
C THR A 197 -10.11 -4.73 3.22
N PRO A 198 -9.88 -6.01 3.57
CA PRO A 198 -9.43 -6.38 4.92
C PRO A 198 -8.10 -5.71 5.30
N PRO A 199 -7.88 -5.32 6.58
CA PRO A 199 -6.64 -4.65 7.00
C PRO A 199 -5.36 -5.40 6.62
N CYS A 200 -5.33 -6.72 6.77
CA CYS A 200 -4.17 -7.52 6.39
C CYS A 200 -3.87 -7.53 4.88
N CYS A 201 -4.87 -7.26 4.03
CA CYS A 201 -4.69 -7.12 2.59
C CYS A 201 -4.23 -5.69 2.24
N GLN A 202 -4.69 -4.69 2.98
CA GLN A 202 -4.25 -3.30 2.77
C GLN A 202 -2.74 -3.13 2.97
N GLU A 203 -2.15 -3.92 3.88
CA GLU A 203 -0.70 -3.99 4.14
C GLU A 203 0.11 -4.64 3.00
N THR A 204 -0.56 -5.23 2.01
CA THR A 204 0.08 -5.94 0.90
C THR A 204 0.09 -5.15 -0.41
N THR A 205 -0.20 -3.85 -0.38
CA THR A 205 -0.04 -2.98 -1.55
C THR A 205 1.44 -2.66 -1.79
N LEU A 206 1.79 -2.26 -3.01
CA LEU A 206 3.12 -1.74 -3.33
C LEU A 206 3.50 -0.57 -2.39
N ILE A 207 2.56 0.35 -2.14
CA ILE A 207 2.80 1.54 -1.31
C ILE A 207 3.09 1.15 0.14
N GLN A 208 2.38 0.16 0.70
CA GLN A 208 2.66 -0.33 2.05
C GLN A 208 3.99 -1.10 2.15
N TYR A 209 4.40 -1.84 1.11
CA TYR A 209 5.74 -2.43 1.10
C TYR A 209 6.87 -1.40 1.06
N ILE A 210 6.64 -0.23 0.42
CA ILE A 210 7.66 0.82 0.30
C ILE A 210 7.70 1.73 1.54
N PHE A 211 6.54 2.20 2.01
CA PHE A 211 6.43 3.25 3.03
C PHE A 211 5.76 2.79 4.32
N GLY A 212 5.13 1.63 4.32
CA GLY A 212 4.43 1.08 5.47
C GLY A 212 5.37 0.63 6.58
N GLY A 213 4.81 0.51 7.78
CA GLY A 213 5.52 0.04 8.95
C GLY A 213 4.56 -0.25 10.10
N LEU A 214 5.04 -0.96 11.11
CA LEU A 214 4.27 -1.26 12.31
C LEU A 214 4.92 -0.62 13.53
N LEU A 215 4.17 0.24 14.22
CA LEU A 215 4.58 0.80 15.49
C LEU A 215 4.02 -0.05 16.64
N GLN A 216 4.87 -0.47 17.56
CA GLN A 216 4.45 -1.03 18.84
C GLN A 216 4.63 0.01 19.94
N SER A 217 3.52 0.52 20.46
CA SER A 217 3.49 1.38 21.64
C SER A 217 3.31 0.50 22.89
N GLN A 218 4.29 0.53 23.79
CA GLN A 218 4.23 -0.17 25.05
C GLN A 218 4.10 0.82 26.21
N VAL A 219 3.04 0.67 26.98
CA VAL A 219 2.79 1.50 28.17
C VAL A 219 2.86 0.60 29.41
N GLN A 220 3.76 0.93 30.33
CA GLN A 220 3.86 0.28 31.63
C GLN A 220 3.27 1.17 32.72
N CYS A 221 2.32 0.64 33.48
CA CYS A 221 1.80 1.32 34.67
C CYS A 221 2.86 1.31 35.78
N THR A 222 3.22 2.49 36.29
CA THR A 222 4.22 2.65 37.35
C THR A 222 3.75 2.19 38.73
N VAL A 223 2.45 1.95 38.92
CA VAL A 223 1.86 1.54 40.20
C VAL A 223 1.70 0.03 40.29
N CYS A 224 1.07 -0.60 39.29
CA CYS A 224 0.79 -2.04 39.29
C CYS A 224 1.76 -2.85 38.43
N SER A 225 2.73 -2.20 37.76
CA SER A 225 3.68 -2.82 36.82
C SER A 225 3.05 -3.52 35.61
N ASN A 226 1.74 -3.37 35.39
CA ASN A 226 1.07 -3.97 34.24
C ASN A 226 1.53 -3.31 32.93
N VAL A 227 1.72 -4.12 31.90
CA VAL A 227 2.22 -3.70 30.59
C VAL A 227 1.09 -3.83 29.57
N SER A 228 0.88 -2.79 28.78
CA SER A 228 -0.08 -2.76 27.68
C SER A 228 0.65 -2.47 26.38
N ASP A 229 0.53 -3.37 25.41
CA ASP A 229 1.04 -3.20 24.06
C ASP A 229 -0.10 -2.82 23.10
N GLN A 230 0.13 -1.80 22.27
CA GLN A 230 -0.74 -1.39 21.19
C GLN A 230 0.07 -1.39 19.88
N TYR A 231 -0.48 -1.98 18.83
CA TYR A 231 0.14 -2.03 17.51
C TYR A 231 -0.65 -1.11 16.57
N GLU A 232 0.05 -0.21 15.89
CA GLU A 232 -0.51 0.79 14.98
C GLU A 232 0.19 0.73 13.63
N ASN A 233 -0.60 0.89 12.56
CA ASN A 233 -0.18 1.04 11.18
C ASN A 233 -0.77 2.34 10.64
#